data_AF-A0AAD0MQS3-F1
#
_entry.id   AF-A0AAD0MQS3-F1
#
_cell.length_a   1.000
_cell.length_b   1.000
_cell.length_c   1.000
_cell.angle_alpha   90.00
_cell.angle_beta   90.00
_cell.angle_gamma   90.00
#
_symmetry.space_group_name_H-M   'P 1'
#
loop_
_entity.id
_entity.type
_entity.pdbx_description
1 polymer ?
#
loop_
_entity_poly.entity_id
_entity_poly.type
_entity_poly.pdbx_seq_one_letter_code
_entity_poly.pdbx_strand_id
1 'polypeptide(L)' 'MNNDSGDDAVWQAALDWLMREHEETLSDADREAFQAWLADSPQHRRVFHEAEQLWLLTGLIPRSDERS' A
#
# COMPACT_ATOMS: atom_id res chain seq x y z
N MET A 1 -16.82 -0.71 -19.35
CA MET A 1 -16.75 -1.17 -17.95
C MET A 1 -16.13 -2.57 -17.96
N ASN A 2 -15.28 -2.91 -16.99
CA ASN A 2 -14.63 -4.22 -16.73
C ASN A 2 -13.14 -4.39 -17.10
N ASN A 3 -12.26 -3.50 -16.62
CA ASN A 3 -10.91 -3.91 -16.16
C ASN A 3 -10.73 -3.70 -14.64
N ASP A 4 -11.80 -3.28 -13.95
CA ASP A 4 -11.84 -2.80 -12.57
C ASP A 4 -11.28 -3.82 -11.56
N SER A 5 -11.58 -5.11 -11.71
CA SER A 5 -11.29 -6.09 -10.66
C SER A 5 -9.81 -6.40 -10.44
N GLY A 6 -8.99 -6.29 -11.50
CA GLY A 6 -7.54 -6.49 -11.39
C GLY A 6 -6.85 -5.25 -10.83
N ASP A 7 -7.23 -4.09 -11.36
CA ASP A 7 -6.70 -2.80 -10.94
C ASP A 7 -7.08 -2.50 -9.48
N ASP A 8 -8.31 -2.84 -9.07
CA ASP A 8 -8.77 -2.73 -7.68
C ASP A 8 -7.99 -3.67 -6.75
N ALA A 9 -7.72 -4.91 -7.17
CA ALA A 9 -6.94 -5.84 -6.34
C ALA A 9 -5.52 -5.34 -6.10
N VAL A 10 -4.89 -4.77 -7.13
CA VAL A 10 -3.56 -4.13 -7.03
C VAL A 10 -3.63 -2.88 -6.16
N TRP A 11 -4.70 -2.09 -6.28
CA TRP A 11 -4.94 -0.90 -5.46
C TRP A 11 -5.11 -1.25 -3.99
N GLN A 12 -5.90 -2.28 -3.67
CA GLN A 12 -6.06 -2.75 -2.29
C GLN A 12 -4.74 -3.27 -1.72
N ALA A 13 -3.95 -4.02 -2.51
CA ALA A 13 -2.64 -4.49 -2.06
C ALA A 13 -1.66 -3.34 -1.77
N ALA A 14 -1.65 -2.29 -2.61
CA ALA A 14 -0.84 -1.10 -2.36
C ALA A 14 -1.21 -0.40 -1.05
N LEU A 15 -2.51 -0.23 -0.78
CA LEU A 15 -2.98 0.37 0.46
C LEU A 15 -2.64 -0.48 1.69
N ASP A 16 -2.73 -1.81 1.59
CA ASP A 16 -2.37 -2.72 2.69
C ASP A 16 -0.88 -2.58 3.06
N TRP A 17 0.01 -2.52 2.07
CA TRP A 17 1.44 -2.27 2.30
C TRP A 17 1.70 -0.89 2.92
N LEU A 18 1.02 0.14 2.43
CA LEU A 18 1.17 1.50 2.93
C LEU A 18 0.67 1.64 4.38
N MET A 19 -0.46 1.03 4.72
CA MET A 19 -0.96 0.98 6.10
C MET A 19 0.02 0.24 7.02
N ARG A 20 0.52 -0.93 6.61
CA ARG A 20 1.49 -1.69 7.41
C ARG A 20 2.76 -0.90 7.67
N GLU A 21 3.29 -0.18 6.68
CA GLU A 21 4.47 0.68 6.85
C GLU A 21 4.23 1.84 7.84
N HIS A 22 2.98 2.33 7.91
CA HIS A 22 2.59 3.43 8.79
C HIS A 22 2.16 2.99 10.20
N GLU A 23 1.56 1.80 10.36
CA GLU A 23 1.11 1.27 11.65
C GLU A 23 2.23 0.58 12.42
N GLU A 24 3.11 -0.16 11.73
CA GLU A 24 4.19 -0.93 12.35
C GLU A 24 5.50 -0.82 11.53
N THR A 25 6.64 -1.10 12.17
CA THR A 25 7.87 -1.24 11.40
C THR A 25 7.84 -2.56 10.65
N LEU A 26 7.76 -2.51 9.31
CA LEU A 26 7.83 -3.72 8.47
C LEU A 26 9.04 -4.58 8.84
N SER A 27 8.77 -5.86 9.14
CA SER A 27 9.81 -6.86 9.37
C SER A 27 10.65 -7.08 8.11
N ASP A 28 11.85 -7.64 8.24
CA ASP A 28 12.69 -7.96 7.07
C ASP A 28 11.95 -8.88 6.08
N ALA A 29 11.16 -9.83 6.57
CA ALA A 29 10.36 -10.72 5.74
C ALA A 29 9.25 -9.97 4.97
N ASP A 30 8.59 -9.01 5.62
CA ASP A 30 7.56 -8.18 4.97
C ASP A 30 8.19 -7.24 3.93
N ARG A 31 9.39 -6.72 4.19
CA ARG A 31 10.14 -5.90 3.23
C ARG A 31 10.52 -6.70 1.99
N GLU A 32 10.98 -7.94 2.15
CA GLU A 32 11.27 -8.84 1.02
C GLU A 32 10.01 -9.17 0.22
N ALA A 33 8.90 -9.46 0.90
CA ALA A 33 7.61 -9.74 0.25
C ALA A 33 7.08 -8.50 -0.51
N PHE A 34 7.21 -7.31 0.07
CA PHE A 34 6.82 -6.06 -0.57
C PHE A 34 7.67 -5.77 -1.82
N GLN A 35 8.99 -5.96 -1.72
CA GLN A 35 9.90 -5.81 -2.86
C GLN A 35 9.59 -6.82 -3.97
N ALA A 36 9.28 -8.07 -3.61
CA ALA A 36 8.88 -9.09 -4.57
C ALA A 36 7.57 -8.71 -5.28
N TRP A 37 6.58 -8.20 -4.54
CA TRP A 37 5.32 -7.72 -5.12
C TRP A 37 5.51 -6.55 -6.08
N LEU A 38 6.38 -5.58 -5.74
CA LEU A 38 6.72 -4.47 -6.64
C LEU A 38 7.47 -4.92 -7.90
N ALA A 39 8.28 -5.98 -7.80
CA ALA A 39 9.04 -6.53 -8.92
C ALA A 39 8.19 -7.41 -9.85
N ASP A 40 7.08 -7.97 -9.34
CA ASP A 40 6.20 -8.87 -10.08
C ASP A 40 5.51 -8.18 -11.26
N SER A 41 5.13 -6.90 -11.12
CA SER A 41 4.50 -6.15 -12.21
C SER A 41 4.76 -4.65 -12.15
N PRO A 42 5.03 -3.98 -13.30
CA PRO A 42 5.22 -2.53 -13.34
C PRO A 42 3.96 -1.74 -12.93
N GLN A 43 2.78 -2.36 -13.05
CA GLN A 43 1.53 -1.80 -12.58
C GLN A 43 1.47 -1.68 -11.05
N HIS A 44 1.97 -2.69 -10.32
CA HIS A 44 2.04 -2.67 -8.85
C HIS A 44 2.83 -1.46 -8.36
N ARG A 45 3.99 -1.20 -9.00
CA ARG A 45 4.83 -0.04 -8.69
C ARG A 45 4.13 1.29 -8.95
N ARG A 46 3.41 1.39 -10.08
CA ARG A 46 2.67 2.61 -10.44
C ARG A 46 1.57 2.90 -9.42
N VAL A 47 0.75 1.89 -9.13
CA VAL A 47 -0.38 2.01 -8.20
C VAL A 47 0.10 2.29 -6.77
N PHE A 48 1.18 1.65 -6.33
CA PHE A 48 1.79 1.94 -5.04
C PHE A 48 2.24 3.40 -4.93
N HIS A 49 2.91 3.92 -5.96
CA HIS A 49 3.31 5.32 -5.96
C HIS A 49 2.11 6.27 -6.00
N GLU A 50 1.04 5.94 -6.75
CA GLU A 50 -0.21 6.70 -6.74
C GLU A 50 -0.87 6.71 -5.36
N ALA A 51 -0.89 5.56 -4.66
CA ALA A 51 -1.39 5.45 -3.29
C ALA A 51 -0.54 6.26 -2.29
N GLU A 52 0.79 6.18 -2.38
CA GLU A 52 1.73 6.97 -1.57
C GLU A 52 1.53 8.47 -1.78
N GLN A 53 1.43 8.93 -3.03
CA GLN A 53 1.16 10.33 -3.34
C GLN A 53 -0.19 10.78 -2.78
N LEU A 54 -1.23 9.95 -2.91
CA LEU A 54 -2.54 10.25 -2.35
C LEU A 54 -2.47 10.38 -0.83
N TRP A 55 -1.75 9.48 -0.15
CA TRP A 55 -1.56 9.49 1.30
C TRP A 55 -0.77 10.71 1.80
N LEU A 56 0.25 11.14 1.06
CA LEU A 56 0.99 12.37 1.32
C LEU A 56 0.09 13.61 1.12
N LEU A 57 -0.73 13.62 0.07
CA LEU A 57 -1.64 14.72 -0.26
C LEU A 57 -2.79 14.83 0.76
N THR A 58 -3.29 13.71 1.28
CA THR A 58 -4.32 13.73 2.32
C THR A 58 -3.76 14.20 3.66
N GLY A 59 -2.46 14.06 3.91
CA GLY A 59 -1.80 14.53 5.16
C GLY A 59 -2.39 13.96 6.45
N LEU A 60 -3.25 12.94 6.32
CA LEU A 60 -4.19 12.36 7.27
C LEU A 60 -4.38 10.94 6.72
N ILE A 61 -4.10 9.85 7.43
CA ILE A 61 -4.60 9.55 8.77
C ILE A 61 -3.60 8.69 9.55
N PRO A 62 -3.05 9.21 10.65
CA PRO A 62 -2.90 8.45 11.87
C PRO A 62 -4.15 8.65 12.73
N ARG A 63 -4.92 7.59 12.98
CA ARG A 63 -5.74 7.44 14.19
C ARG A 63 -5.46 6.08 14.81
N SER A 64 -4.21 5.89 15.19
CA SER A 64 -3.86 4.96 16.26
C SER A 64 -3.90 5.74 17.57
N ASP A 65 -5.09 6.18 17.97
CA ASP A 65 -5.33 6.54 19.36
C ASP A 65 -6.71 6.02 19.73
N GLU A 66 -6.78 5.35 20.87
CA GLU A 66 -7.95 4.76 21.56
C GLU A 66 -8.35 3.28 21.28
N ARG A 67 -7.50 2.33 21.70
CA ARG A 67 -8.01 1.23 22.54
C ARG A 67 -7.43 1.37 23.95
N SER A 68 -8.22 2.02 24.81
CA SER A 68 -8.11 1.96 26.28
C SER A 68 -8.49 0.59 26.82
#